data_AF-A0A935IJA0-F1
#
_entry.id   AF-A0A935IJA0-F1
#
_cell.length_a   1.000
_cell.length_b   1.000
_cell.length_c   1.000
_cell.angle_alpha   90.00
_cell.angle_beta   90.00
_cell.angle_gamma   90.00
#
_symmetry.space_group_name_H-M   'P 1'
#
loop_
_entity.id
_entity.type
_entity.pdbx_description
1 polymer ?
#
loop_
_entity_poly.entity_id
_entity_poly.type
_entity_poly.pdbx_seq_one_letter_code
_entity_poly.pdbx_strand_id
1 'polypeptide(L)'
;MNSEMGFTNVAVSLRAPRATVVIPNDRRWPYFARRALEFLSQTRGGARGTILPLGPIGANPAVIRLLRRYDPDHLLPLMASLTDIEEIQPGVQSLLVDGKPVPPMKRLDFIRGAEEHAPHLKPLLSEEQVSDARRELNTFVDDDGHARIYAVHPLQTPDPLLSLASPIGGAVNFETGHPLLDLAIGLHRGIAASPTKVQRLTQGDLTRFQVSSAIVPADRAFPTPQLPTPADATVAGLREITTGFHRDRGRLVVLGRTADDFALALAWGHFAGPVVWLPVTRSQTTWLADFGRALDMARRYGSAPIRVTSVSLSITRCDALMSALRATGRLGSVGEPEPWVYVDPFALDPTARTDLRLDERWDQRFALPSSRDEAGANSMATRFPLMRPVDGSGHDHWLVDVVADSAPILSFAGFPIERLLAPEQDRWETLVRA
;
A
#
# COMPACT_ATOMS: atom_id res chain seq x y z
N MET A 1 29.95 29.72 24.41
CA MET A 1 29.50 28.32 24.46
C MET A 1 29.93 27.67 23.16
N ASN A 2 30.77 26.63 23.22
CA ASN A 2 31.35 25.99 22.05
C ASN A 2 30.44 24.83 21.60
N SER A 3 29.68 25.04 20.52
CA SER A 3 29.17 23.90 19.74
C SER A 3 30.37 23.20 19.11
N GLU A 4 30.60 21.94 19.48
CA GLU A 4 31.70 21.15 18.90
C GLU A 4 31.34 20.82 17.45
N MET A 5 32.10 21.39 16.51
CA MET A 5 31.98 21.05 15.08
C MET A 5 32.70 19.74 14.82
N GLY A 6 31.99 18.79 14.23
CA GLY A 6 32.52 17.49 13.83
C GLY A 6 32.06 17.09 12.44
N PHE A 7 32.35 15.85 12.08
CA PHE A 7 31.80 15.22 10.88
C PHE A 7 30.92 14.06 11.31
N THR A 8 29.72 13.99 10.72
CA THR A 8 28.84 12.84 10.85
C THR A 8 28.83 12.09 9.53
N ASN A 9 29.17 10.80 9.57
CA ASN A 9 28.96 9.92 8.44
C ASN A 9 27.48 9.61 8.31
N VAL A 10 26.95 9.80 7.11
CA VAL A 10 25.58 9.46 6.77
C VAL A 10 25.54 8.56 5.55
N ALA A 11 24.64 7.59 5.58
CA ALA A 11 24.20 6.82 4.43
C ALA A 11 22.92 7.45 3.88
N VAL A 12 22.86 7.58 2.56
CA VAL A 12 21.85 8.33 1.83
C VAL A 12 21.27 7.47 0.74
N SER A 13 19.96 7.51 0.60
CA SER A 13 19.25 6.74 -0.41
C SER A 13 18.10 7.53 -1.03
N LEU A 14 17.90 7.36 -2.33
CA LEU A 14 16.71 7.86 -3.03
C LEU A 14 15.60 6.82 -2.99
N ARG A 15 14.36 7.26 -2.79
CA ARG A 15 13.16 6.40 -2.87
C ARG A 15 11.94 7.13 -3.39
N ALA A 16 10.98 6.36 -3.87
CA ALA A 16 9.65 6.87 -4.17
C ALA A 16 8.89 7.23 -2.87
N PRO A 17 7.92 8.14 -2.94
CA PRO A 17 7.03 8.44 -1.82
C PRO A 17 6.20 7.24 -1.38
N ARG A 18 6.07 7.08 -0.06
CA ARG A 18 5.17 6.15 0.61
C ARG A 18 3.81 6.82 0.76
N ALA A 19 2.85 6.30 0.01
CA ALA A 19 1.49 6.80 0.00
C ALA A 19 0.57 5.90 0.84
N THR A 20 -0.31 6.52 1.62
CA THR A 20 -1.49 5.85 2.21
C THR A 20 -2.75 6.52 1.66
N VAL A 21 -3.54 5.77 0.88
CA VAL A 21 -4.83 6.26 0.36
C VAL A 21 -5.93 6.04 1.40
N VAL A 22 -6.67 7.10 1.71
CA VAL A 22 -7.75 7.06 2.70
C VAL A 22 -9.09 6.84 2.00
N ILE A 23 -9.85 5.86 2.47
CA ILE A 23 -11.16 5.51 1.89
C ILE A 23 -12.26 5.47 2.96
N PRO A 24 -13.54 5.66 2.59
CA PRO A 24 -14.65 5.41 3.50
C PRO A 24 -14.75 3.94 3.93
N ASN A 25 -14.91 3.71 5.24
CA ASN A 25 -15.19 2.39 5.81
C ASN A 25 -16.71 2.16 5.92
N ASP A 26 -17.38 2.08 4.77
CA ASP A 26 -18.81 1.75 4.68
C ASP A 26 -19.06 0.51 3.80
N ARG A 27 -20.32 0.17 3.51
CA ARG A 27 -20.66 -1.03 2.72
C ARG A 27 -20.06 -1.08 1.31
N ARG A 28 -19.66 0.07 0.77
CA ARG A 28 -19.08 0.27 -0.56
C ARG A 28 -17.56 0.30 -0.52
N TRP A 29 -16.94 0.10 0.64
CA TRP A 29 -15.48 0.06 0.78
C TRP A 29 -14.78 -0.83 -0.26
N PRO A 30 -15.32 -1.99 -0.73
CA PRO A 30 -14.61 -2.79 -1.72
C PRO A 30 -14.43 -2.05 -3.05
N TYR A 31 -15.42 -1.22 -3.42
CA TYR A 31 -15.34 -0.37 -4.60
C TYR A 31 -14.24 0.68 -4.43
N PHE A 32 -14.25 1.40 -3.32
CA PHE A 32 -13.25 2.44 -3.04
C PHE A 32 -11.84 1.87 -2.88
N ALA A 33 -11.68 0.69 -2.27
CA ALA A 33 -10.41 0.00 -2.19
C ALA A 33 -9.89 -0.39 -3.58
N ARG A 34 -10.77 -0.80 -4.50
CA ARG A 34 -10.39 -1.07 -5.90
C ARG A 34 -9.89 0.21 -6.57
N ARG A 35 -10.62 1.32 -6.46
CA ARG A 35 -10.20 2.62 -7.01
C ARG A 35 -8.87 3.09 -6.42
N ALA A 36 -8.65 2.88 -5.12
CA ALA A 36 -7.38 3.18 -4.47
C ALA A 36 -6.21 2.33 -5.02
N LEU A 37 -6.40 1.02 -5.24
CA LEU A 37 -5.39 0.17 -5.86
C LEU A 37 -5.14 0.54 -7.33
N GLU A 38 -6.18 0.94 -8.05
CA GLU A 38 -6.09 1.45 -9.42
C GLU A 38 -5.28 2.74 -9.51
N PHE A 39 -5.44 3.63 -8.53
CA PHE A 39 -4.62 4.83 -8.40
C PHE A 39 -3.16 4.47 -8.06
N LEU A 40 -2.93 3.66 -7.03
CA LEU A 40 -1.58 3.26 -6.60
C LEU A 40 -0.81 2.55 -7.72
N SER A 41 -1.49 1.79 -8.57
CA SER A 41 -0.87 1.10 -9.71
C SER A 41 -0.41 2.06 -10.84
N GLN A 42 -0.65 3.36 -10.71
CA GLN A 42 -0.21 4.40 -11.64
C GLN A 42 0.93 5.28 -11.09
N THR A 43 1.37 5.02 -9.86
CA THR A 43 2.42 5.79 -9.16
C THR A 43 3.69 4.95 -8.97
N ARG A 44 4.88 5.56 -9.08
CA ARG A 44 6.15 4.92 -8.70
C ARG A 44 6.11 4.51 -7.23
N GLY A 45 6.58 3.30 -6.93
CA GLY A 45 6.53 2.72 -5.60
C GLY A 45 5.13 2.34 -5.10
N GLY A 46 4.08 2.58 -5.90
CA GLY A 46 2.69 2.36 -5.50
C GLY A 46 2.31 0.91 -5.20
N ALA A 47 3.07 -0.10 -5.67
CA ALA A 47 2.92 -1.49 -5.20
C ALA A 47 3.22 -1.66 -3.70
N ARG A 48 3.83 -0.66 -3.06
CA ARG A 48 4.04 -0.60 -1.61
C ARG A 48 3.14 0.44 -0.94
N GLY A 49 2.23 1.06 -1.69
CA GLY A 49 1.26 2.02 -1.18
C GLY A 49 0.15 1.30 -0.41
N THR A 50 -0.28 1.91 0.69
CA THR A 50 -1.23 1.30 1.62
C THR A 50 -2.59 1.98 1.55
N ILE A 51 -3.59 1.38 2.19
CA ILE A 51 -4.96 1.91 2.25
C ILE A 51 -5.37 2.02 3.73
N LEU A 52 -5.98 3.14 4.08
CA LEU A 52 -6.55 3.40 5.41
C LEU A 52 -8.07 3.61 5.31
N PRO A 53 -8.87 2.64 5.77
CA PRO A 53 -10.30 2.83 5.93
C PRO A 53 -10.60 3.76 7.11
N LEU A 54 -11.43 4.78 6.88
CA LEU A 54 -11.94 5.66 7.93
C LEU A 54 -13.44 5.50 8.10
N GLY A 55 -13.84 5.12 9.32
CA GLY A 55 -15.24 5.08 9.73
C GLY A 55 -15.66 6.36 10.48
N PRO A 56 -16.91 6.41 10.96
CA PRO A 56 -17.40 7.51 11.79
C PRO A 56 -16.64 7.69 13.11
N ILE A 57 -16.05 6.60 13.63
CA ILE A 57 -15.28 6.58 14.88
C ILE A 57 -13.76 6.67 14.65
N GLY A 58 -13.34 7.01 13.41
CA GLY A 58 -11.94 7.05 13.02
C GLY A 58 -11.42 5.72 12.45
N ALA A 59 -10.10 5.58 12.44
CA ALA A 59 -9.40 4.40 11.94
C ALA A 59 -9.33 3.28 13.00
N ASN A 60 -9.22 2.03 12.54
CA ASN A 60 -8.91 0.93 13.45
C ASN A 60 -7.50 1.11 14.05
N PRO A 61 -7.33 1.07 15.40
CA PRO A 61 -6.03 1.38 15.99
C PRO A 61 -4.95 0.32 15.69
N ALA A 62 -5.32 -0.93 15.36
CA ALA A 62 -4.35 -1.93 14.92
C ALA A 62 -3.73 -1.58 13.56
N VAL A 63 -4.54 -1.02 12.64
CA VAL A 63 -4.09 -0.55 11.33
C VAL A 63 -3.22 0.70 11.49
N ILE A 64 -3.66 1.68 12.28
CA ILE A 64 -2.87 2.91 12.55
C ILE A 64 -1.50 2.57 13.14
N ARG A 65 -1.42 1.67 14.12
CA ARG A 65 -0.14 1.27 14.71
C ARG A 65 0.81 0.70 13.66
N LEU A 66 0.30 -0.12 12.74
CA LEU A 66 1.11 -0.68 11.66
C LEU A 66 1.52 0.40 10.65
N LEU A 67 0.62 1.35 10.34
CA LEU A 67 0.94 2.49 9.47
C LEU A 67 1.96 3.45 10.10
N ARG A 68 1.98 3.63 11.43
CA ARG A 68 3.06 4.35 12.12
C ARG A 68 4.42 3.71 11.92
N ARG A 69 4.48 2.37 11.77
CA ARG A 69 5.72 1.64 11.45
C ARG A 69 6.05 1.73 9.96
N TYR A 70 5.04 1.69 9.09
CA TYR A 70 5.19 1.93 7.66
C TYR A 70 5.74 3.34 7.37
N ASP A 71 5.35 4.32 8.19
CA ASP A 71 5.84 5.69 8.18
C ASP A 71 5.57 6.38 6.82
N PRO A 72 4.27 6.60 6.47
CA PRO A 72 3.90 7.18 5.19
C PRO A 72 4.38 8.62 5.06
N ASP A 73 4.68 9.06 3.84
CA ASP A 73 5.00 10.46 3.54
C ASP A 73 3.71 11.27 3.36
N HIS A 74 2.73 10.67 2.69
CA HIS A 74 1.47 11.32 2.33
C HIS A 74 0.26 10.49 2.75
N LEU A 75 -0.74 11.21 3.28
CA LEU A 75 -2.08 10.70 3.51
C LEU A 75 -3.02 11.29 2.46
N LEU A 76 -3.61 10.45 1.62
CA LEU A 76 -4.24 10.84 0.36
C LEU A 76 -5.74 10.50 0.37
N PRO A 77 -6.66 11.44 0.64
CA PRO A 77 -8.08 11.16 0.57
C PRO A 77 -8.51 10.81 -0.85
N LEU A 78 -9.15 9.64 -1.01
CA LEU A 78 -9.76 9.23 -2.27
C LEU A 78 -10.97 10.12 -2.57
N MET A 79 -11.07 10.58 -3.82
CA MET A 79 -12.23 11.27 -4.36
C MET A 79 -13.09 10.30 -5.20
N ALA A 80 -14.35 10.66 -5.43
CA ALA A 80 -15.22 9.97 -6.39
C ALA A 80 -15.55 10.86 -7.59
N SER A 81 -15.44 10.29 -8.77
CA SER A 81 -15.96 10.81 -10.03
C SER A 81 -17.49 10.67 -10.13
N LEU A 82 -18.09 11.33 -11.11
CA LEU A 82 -19.50 11.11 -11.44
C LEU A 82 -19.72 9.67 -11.94
N THR A 83 -18.75 9.09 -12.66
CA THR A 83 -18.79 7.68 -13.06
C THR A 83 -18.88 6.78 -11.82
N ASP A 84 -18.04 7.02 -10.81
CA ASP A 84 -18.08 6.21 -9.58
C ASP A 84 -19.43 6.31 -8.87
N ILE A 85 -19.98 7.53 -8.79
CA ILE A 85 -21.29 7.77 -8.16
C ILE A 85 -22.40 7.03 -8.91
N GLU A 86 -22.40 7.06 -10.25
CA GLU A 86 -23.40 6.38 -11.07
C GLU A 86 -23.25 4.85 -11.00
N GLU A 87 -22.03 4.31 -10.92
CA GLU A 87 -21.81 2.86 -10.79
C GLU A 87 -22.26 2.33 -9.41
N ILE A 88 -22.02 3.09 -8.35
CA ILE A 88 -22.40 2.73 -6.98
C ILE A 88 -23.89 2.94 -6.75
N GLN A 89 -24.43 4.05 -7.25
CA GLN A 89 -25.80 4.47 -7.00
C GLN A 89 -26.42 5.08 -8.27
N PRO A 90 -26.85 4.24 -9.22
CA PRO A 90 -27.38 4.70 -10.51
C PRO A 90 -28.56 5.65 -10.35
N GLY A 91 -28.59 6.72 -11.15
CA GLY A 91 -29.73 7.64 -11.21
C GLY A 91 -29.84 8.69 -10.10
N VAL A 92 -28.93 8.72 -9.13
CA VAL A 92 -28.98 9.68 -8.02
C VAL A 92 -28.76 11.11 -8.46
N GLN A 93 -27.83 11.32 -9.39
CA GLN A 93 -27.53 12.65 -9.91
C GLN A 93 -28.58 13.01 -10.97
N SER A 94 -29.21 14.18 -10.81
CA SER A 94 -30.04 14.74 -11.88
C SER A 94 -29.14 15.16 -13.04
N LEU A 95 -29.26 14.46 -14.18
CA LEU A 95 -28.52 14.77 -15.39
C LEU A 95 -29.49 15.29 -16.42
N LEU A 96 -29.31 16.56 -16.81
CA LEU A 96 -30.13 17.25 -17.78
C LEU A 96 -29.27 17.69 -18.96
N VAL A 97 -29.76 17.48 -20.18
CA VAL A 97 -29.21 18.03 -21.42
C VAL A 97 -30.33 18.81 -22.09
N ASP A 98 -30.11 20.10 -22.35
CA ASP A 98 -31.13 21.02 -22.88
C ASP A 98 -32.45 20.98 -22.09
N GLY A 99 -32.35 20.90 -20.77
CA GLY A 99 -33.49 20.83 -19.86
C GLY A 99 -34.23 19.47 -19.83
N LYS A 100 -33.77 18.47 -20.58
CA LYS A 100 -34.38 17.12 -20.62
C LYS A 100 -33.51 16.11 -19.87
N PRO A 101 -34.12 15.17 -19.10
CA PRO A 101 -33.37 14.15 -18.39
C PRO A 101 -32.66 13.20 -19.35
N VAL A 102 -31.41 12.89 -19.04
CA VAL A 102 -30.65 11.86 -19.76
C VAL A 102 -31.30 10.49 -19.51
N PRO A 103 -31.68 9.73 -20.56
CA PRO A 103 -32.31 8.42 -20.40
C PRO A 103 -31.41 7.44 -19.62
N PRO A 104 -31.96 6.59 -18.72
CA PRO A 104 -31.18 5.70 -17.86
C PRO A 104 -30.10 4.89 -18.58
N MET A 105 -30.42 4.30 -19.73
CA MET A 105 -29.49 3.47 -20.51
C MET A 105 -28.33 4.24 -21.13
N LYS A 106 -28.41 5.57 -21.24
CA LYS A 106 -27.38 6.43 -21.83
C LYS A 106 -26.56 7.19 -20.78
N ARG A 107 -26.90 7.06 -19.49
CA ARG A 107 -26.31 7.88 -18.42
C ARG A 107 -24.82 7.63 -18.27
N LEU A 108 -24.39 6.37 -18.18
CA LEU A 108 -22.97 6.03 -18.01
C LEU A 108 -22.13 6.51 -19.19
N ASP A 109 -22.57 6.26 -20.42
CA ASP A 109 -21.84 6.71 -21.62
C ASP A 109 -21.77 8.25 -21.68
N PHE A 110 -22.86 8.93 -21.33
CA PHE A 110 -22.90 10.39 -21.24
C PHE A 110 -21.92 10.93 -20.19
N ILE A 111 -21.92 10.35 -18.98
CA ILE A 111 -21.01 10.77 -17.91
C ILE A 111 -19.56 10.54 -18.32
N ARG A 112 -19.23 9.36 -18.87
CA ARG A 112 -17.87 9.02 -19.29
C ARG A 112 -17.35 10.00 -20.34
N GLY A 113 -18.15 10.33 -21.35
CA GLY A 113 -17.77 11.33 -22.36
C GLY A 113 -17.57 12.73 -21.78
N ALA A 114 -18.31 13.10 -20.73
CA ALA A 114 -18.10 14.37 -20.02
C ALA A 114 -16.79 14.35 -19.20
N GLU A 115 -16.49 13.24 -18.53
CA GLU A 115 -15.30 13.11 -17.67
C GLU A 115 -13.99 12.88 -18.43
N GLU A 116 -14.05 12.47 -19.70
CA GLU A 116 -12.88 12.38 -20.59
C GLU A 116 -12.16 13.73 -20.74
N HIS A 117 -12.88 14.85 -20.64
CA HIS A 117 -12.32 16.19 -20.80
C HIS A 117 -11.94 16.83 -19.47
N ALA A 118 -12.79 16.66 -18.45
CA ALA A 118 -12.57 17.20 -17.11
C ALA A 118 -13.29 16.33 -16.08
N PRO A 119 -12.55 15.54 -15.26
CA PRO A 119 -13.18 14.70 -14.24
C PRO A 119 -13.82 15.57 -13.16
N HIS A 120 -15.06 15.22 -12.79
CA HIS A 120 -15.80 15.93 -11.75
C HIS A 120 -15.66 15.18 -10.43
N LEU A 121 -14.61 15.54 -9.66
CA LEU A 121 -14.26 14.84 -8.44
C LEU A 121 -14.95 15.44 -7.21
N LYS A 122 -15.47 14.56 -6.35
CA LYS A 122 -16.13 14.91 -5.08
C LYS A 122 -15.42 14.23 -3.91
N PRO A 123 -15.20 14.95 -2.79
CA PRO A 123 -14.70 14.36 -1.56
C PRO A 123 -15.62 13.25 -1.05
N LEU A 124 -15.02 12.12 -0.67
CA LEU A 124 -15.72 10.99 -0.04
C LEU A 124 -15.71 11.07 1.50
N LEU A 125 -14.79 11.85 2.05
CA LEU A 125 -14.56 12.03 3.48
C LEU A 125 -14.51 13.52 3.79
N SER A 126 -14.87 13.90 5.01
CA SER A 126 -14.71 15.28 5.47
C SER A 126 -13.24 15.62 5.73
N GLU A 127 -12.88 16.89 5.59
CA GLU A 127 -11.53 17.38 5.92
C GLU A 127 -11.14 17.10 7.37
N GLU A 128 -12.10 17.21 8.29
CA GLU A 128 -11.89 16.92 9.72
C GLU A 128 -11.48 15.46 9.94
N GLN A 129 -12.19 14.50 9.35
CA GLN A 129 -11.84 13.08 9.47
C GLN A 129 -10.43 12.76 8.95
N VAL A 130 -10.03 13.38 7.84
CA VAL A 130 -8.70 13.18 7.25
C VAL A 130 -7.63 13.84 8.12
N SER A 131 -7.90 15.04 8.65
CA SER A 131 -7.01 15.76 9.55
C SER A 131 -6.80 15.01 10.86
N ASP A 132 -7.84 14.38 11.42
CA ASP A 132 -7.76 13.55 12.61
C ASP A 132 -6.85 12.34 12.41
N ALA A 133 -7.08 11.58 11.34
CA ALA A 133 -6.25 10.44 10.99
C ALA A 133 -4.79 10.85 10.74
N ARG A 134 -4.56 12.04 10.20
CA ARG A 134 -3.21 12.60 10.02
C ARG A 134 -2.52 12.86 11.35
N ARG A 135 -3.20 13.40 12.37
CA ARG A 135 -2.58 13.67 13.69
C ARG A 135 -2.02 12.40 14.33
N GLU A 136 -2.47 11.24 13.88
CA GLU A 136 -1.97 9.94 14.30
C GLU A 136 -0.75 9.43 13.52
N LEU A 137 -0.38 10.05 12.40
CA LEU A 137 0.65 9.60 11.46
C LEU A 137 1.68 10.70 11.18
N ASN A 138 2.95 10.32 11.03
CA ASN A 138 4.03 11.24 10.75
C ASN A 138 4.12 11.51 9.22
N THR A 139 3.32 12.45 8.73
CA THR A 139 3.23 12.81 7.30
C THR A 139 3.80 14.21 7.04
N PHE A 140 4.14 14.52 5.80
CA PHE A 140 4.65 15.84 5.44
C PHE A 140 3.63 16.95 5.69
N VAL A 141 4.17 18.11 6.07
CA VAL A 141 3.44 19.35 6.34
C VAL A 141 3.91 20.45 5.40
N ASP A 142 3.04 21.41 5.12
CA ASP A 142 3.36 22.64 4.41
C ASP A 142 4.10 23.63 5.35
N ASP A 143 4.61 24.73 4.78
CA ASP A 143 5.44 25.72 5.48
C ASP A 143 4.74 26.38 6.68
N ASP A 144 3.41 26.41 6.67
CA ASP A 144 2.54 26.91 7.74
C ASP A 144 2.24 25.85 8.82
N GLY A 145 2.84 24.67 8.73
CA GLY A 145 2.64 23.53 9.62
C GLY A 145 1.34 22.76 9.34
N HIS A 146 0.56 23.18 8.33
CA HIS A 146 -0.65 22.46 7.93
C HIS A 146 -0.30 21.21 7.14
N ALA A 147 -1.26 20.29 7.07
CA ALA A 147 -1.10 19.02 6.39
C ALA A 147 -0.97 19.20 4.88
N ARG A 148 0.05 18.60 4.27
CA ARG A 148 0.15 18.55 2.82
C ARG A 148 -0.76 17.44 2.27
N ILE A 149 -2.04 17.76 2.08
CA ILE A 149 -3.09 16.80 1.67
C ILE A 149 -3.35 16.89 0.17
N TYR A 150 -3.19 15.75 -0.51
CA TYR A 150 -3.56 15.61 -1.91
C TYR A 150 -4.76 14.69 -2.05
N ALA A 151 -5.85 15.24 -2.56
CA ALA A 151 -6.97 14.47 -3.04
C ALA A 151 -6.55 13.65 -4.27
N VAL A 152 -6.93 12.37 -4.32
CA VAL A 152 -6.52 11.45 -5.39
C VAL A 152 -7.68 10.72 -6.03
N HIS A 153 -7.51 10.35 -7.30
CA HIS A 153 -8.45 9.54 -8.04
C HIS A 153 -7.71 8.82 -9.19
N PRO A 154 -8.13 7.63 -9.67
CA PRO A 154 -7.47 6.98 -10.80
C PRO A 154 -7.38 7.79 -12.10
N LEU A 155 -8.17 8.85 -12.25
CA LEU A 155 -8.10 9.77 -13.40
C LEU A 155 -7.19 11.00 -13.15
N GLN A 156 -6.63 11.15 -11.94
CA GLN A 156 -5.81 12.29 -11.56
C GLN A 156 -4.72 11.87 -10.57
N THR A 157 -3.47 11.95 -11.04
CA THR A 157 -2.29 11.74 -10.18
C THR A 157 -1.69 13.08 -9.80
N PRO A 158 -1.56 13.40 -8.50
CA PRO A 158 -0.92 14.63 -8.08
C PRO A 158 0.60 14.50 -8.27
N ASP A 159 1.22 15.62 -8.65
CA ASP A 159 2.65 15.72 -8.99
C ASP A 159 3.63 15.04 -8.01
N PRO A 160 3.51 15.13 -6.67
CA PRO A 160 4.51 14.55 -5.77
C PRO A 160 4.59 13.02 -5.80
N LEU A 161 3.59 12.33 -6.36
CA LEU A 161 3.50 10.87 -6.29
C LEU A 161 4.14 10.13 -7.48
N LEU A 162 4.92 10.85 -8.30
CA LEU A 162 5.75 10.30 -9.37
C LEU A 162 4.93 9.39 -10.32
N SER A 163 4.16 10.02 -11.21
CA SER A 163 3.36 9.30 -12.21
C SER A 163 4.23 8.36 -13.05
N LEU A 164 3.72 7.16 -13.34
CA LEU A 164 4.38 6.26 -14.28
C LEU A 164 4.23 6.82 -15.71
N ALA A 165 5.36 7.03 -16.39
CA ALA A 165 5.38 7.43 -17.80
C ALA A 165 4.83 6.31 -18.70
N SER A 166 3.51 6.32 -18.92
CA SER A 166 2.70 5.30 -19.62
C SER A 166 2.91 3.85 -19.15
N PRO A 167 1.84 3.05 -18.99
CA PRO A 167 1.97 1.72 -18.40
C PRO A 167 2.95 0.88 -19.23
N ILE A 168 3.95 0.31 -18.57
CA ILE A 168 4.81 -0.73 -19.14
C ILE A 168 3.88 -1.76 -19.77
N GLY A 169 3.91 -1.85 -21.10
CA GLY A 169 2.92 -2.56 -21.88
C GLY A 169 2.76 -3.99 -21.39
N GLY A 170 1.57 -4.33 -20.86
CA GLY A 170 1.25 -5.69 -20.46
C GLY A 170 0.46 -5.89 -19.17
N ALA A 171 -0.03 -4.85 -18.49
CA ALA A 171 -0.80 -5.02 -17.25
C ALA A 171 -2.04 -5.90 -17.44
N VAL A 172 -2.02 -7.12 -16.90
CA VAL A 172 -3.14 -8.07 -16.94
C VAL A 172 -3.90 -8.06 -15.61
N ASN A 173 -5.17 -7.66 -15.65
CA ASN A 173 -6.06 -7.78 -14.49
C ASN A 173 -6.71 -9.16 -14.46
N PHE A 174 -6.85 -9.72 -13.26
CA PHE A 174 -7.60 -10.95 -13.00
C PHE A 174 -8.93 -10.60 -12.34
N GLU A 175 -10.01 -11.23 -12.82
CA GLU A 175 -11.34 -11.02 -12.25
C GLU A 175 -12.04 -12.35 -12.02
N THR A 176 -12.48 -12.55 -10.78
CA THR A 176 -13.22 -13.71 -10.32
C THR A 176 -14.74 -13.52 -10.40
N GLY A 177 -15.19 -12.26 -10.49
CA GLY A 177 -16.59 -11.88 -10.31
C GLY A 177 -17.00 -11.72 -8.85
N HIS A 178 -16.07 -11.92 -7.89
CA HIS A 178 -16.30 -11.69 -6.47
C HIS A 178 -15.39 -10.55 -5.96
N PRO A 179 -15.94 -9.37 -5.63
CA PRO A 179 -15.14 -8.17 -5.35
C PRO A 179 -14.02 -8.35 -4.31
N LEU A 180 -14.27 -9.10 -3.23
CA LEU A 180 -13.25 -9.31 -2.20
C LEU A 180 -12.12 -10.25 -2.67
N LEU A 181 -12.41 -11.23 -3.54
CA LEU A 181 -11.36 -12.09 -4.09
C LEU A 181 -10.51 -11.31 -5.10
N ASP A 182 -11.15 -10.42 -5.87
CA ASP A 182 -10.47 -9.53 -6.81
C ASP A 182 -9.52 -8.57 -6.05
N LEU A 183 -9.95 -8.03 -4.91
CA LEU A 183 -9.09 -7.25 -4.02
C LEU A 183 -7.96 -8.08 -3.39
N ALA A 184 -8.21 -9.34 -3.02
CA ALA A 184 -7.17 -10.22 -2.50
C ALA A 184 -6.10 -10.55 -3.54
N ILE A 185 -6.47 -10.63 -4.82
CA ILE A 185 -5.51 -10.70 -5.94
C ILE A 185 -4.78 -9.36 -6.08
N GLY A 186 -5.53 -8.26 -6.07
CA GLY A 186 -5.00 -6.89 -6.21
C GLY A 186 -3.99 -6.50 -5.14
N LEU A 187 -4.10 -7.05 -3.92
CA LEU A 187 -3.13 -6.87 -2.84
C LEU A 187 -1.70 -7.24 -3.27
N HIS A 188 -1.55 -8.30 -4.07
CA HIS A 188 -0.26 -8.81 -4.52
C HIS A 188 0.13 -8.36 -5.93
N ARG A 189 -0.86 -8.20 -6.82
CA ARG A 189 -0.64 -7.94 -8.24
C ARG A 189 -0.89 -6.49 -8.65
N GLY A 190 -1.45 -5.67 -7.76
CA GLY A 190 -2.05 -4.39 -8.13
C GLY A 190 -3.30 -4.57 -9.00
N ILE A 191 -3.93 -3.45 -9.36
CA ILE A 191 -5.09 -3.41 -10.27
C ILE A 191 -4.83 -2.27 -11.23
N ALA A 192 -4.77 -2.52 -12.54
CA ALA A 192 -4.64 -1.43 -13.51
C ALA A 192 -6.00 -0.77 -13.74
N ALA A 193 -6.04 0.56 -13.76
CA ALA A 193 -7.22 1.33 -14.18
C ALA A 193 -7.54 1.13 -15.67
N SER A 194 -6.50 0.96 -16.49
CA SER A 194 -6.59 0.70 -17.93
C SER A 194 -5.75 -0.53 -18.30
N PRO A 195 -6.20 -1.75 -17.94
CA PRO A 195 -5.44 -2.97 -18.21
C PRO A 195 -5.39 -3.24 -19.72
N THR A 196 -4.27 -3.78 -20.21
CA THR A 196 -4.16 -4.21 -21.61
C THR A 196 -4.98 -5.48 -21.88
N LYS A 197 -5.20 -6.29 -20.84
CA LYS A 197 -6.01 -7.50 -20.90
C LYS A 197 -6.69 -7.75 -19.56
N VAL A 198 -7.92 -8.23 -19.60
CA VAL A 198 -8.64 -8.77 -18.44
C VAL A 198 -8.84 -10.26 -18.66
N GLN A 199 -8.43 -11.09 -17.69
CA GLN A 199 -8.71 -12.52 -17.67
C GLN A 199 -9.78 -12.82 -16.63
N ARG A 200 -10.85 -13.51 -17.02
CA ARG A 200 -12.00 -13.75 -16.15
C ARG A 200 -12.19 -15.22 -15.82
N LEU A 201 -12.40 -15.53 -14.54
CA LEU A 201 -12.81 -16.87 -14.09
C LEU A 201 -14.17 -17.26 -14.67
N THR A 202 -15.09 -16.31 -14.78
CA THR A 202 -16.45 -16.53 -15.31
C THR A 202 -16.49 -16.84 -16.80
N GLN A 203 -15.45 -16.46 -17.54
CA GLN A 203 -15.30 -16.74 -18.98
C GLN A 203 -14.38 -17.92 -19.26
N GLY A 204 -13.79 -18.53 -18.23
CA GLY A 204 -12.87 -19.67 -18.36
C GLY A 204 -11.43 -19.29 -18.70
N ASP A 205 -11.08 -18.01 -18.73
CA ASP A 205 -9.69 -17.55 -18.95
C ASP A 205 -8.77 -17.88 -17.76
N LEU A 206 -9.37 -17.98 -16.57
CA LEU A 206 -8.70 -18.32 -15.32
C LEU A 206 -9.22 -19.63 -14.75
N THR A 207 -8.33 -20.38 -14.13
CA THR A 207 -8.68 -21.50 -13.26
C THR A 207 -8.70 -21.05 -11.80
N ARG A 208 -9.46 -21.75 -10.95
CA ARG A 208 -9.43 -21.50 -9.49
C ARG A 208 -8.04 -21.69 -8.89
N PHE A 209 -7.22 -22.57 -9.48
CA PHE A 209 -5.83 -22.74 -9.07
C PHE A 209 -4.98 -21.50 -9.34
N GLN A 210 -5.14 -20.86 -10.51
CA GLN A 210 -4.47 -19.58 -10.80
C GLN A 210 -4.94 -18.48 -9.85
N VAL A 211 -6.24 -18.40 -9.56
CA VAL A 211 -6.80 -17.47 -8.57
C VAL A 211 -6.22 -17.73 -7.18
N SER A 212 -6.21 -18.98 -6.70
CA SER A 212 -5.66 -19.31 -5.39
C SER A 212 -4.17 -19.04 -5.29
N SER A 213 -3.42 -19.24 -6.38
CA SER A 213 -1.98 -18.95 -6.43
C SER A 213 -1.69 -17.45 -6.49
N ALA A 214 -2.58 -16.65 -7.06
CA ALA A 214 -2.46 -15.19 -7.05
C ALA A 214 -2.76 -14.58 -5.66
N ILE A 215 -3.68 -15.19 -4.89
CA ILE A 215 -4.01 -14.77 -3.51
C ILE A 215 -3.02 -15.33 -2.49
N VAL A 216 -2.49 -16.53 -2.73
CA VAL A 216 -1.52 -17.21 -1.88
C VAL A 216 -0.23 -17.40 -2.70
N PRO A 217 0.54 -16.32 -2.96
CA PRO A 217 1.73 -16.42 -3.79
C PRO A 217 2.71 -17.39 -3.15
N ALA A 218 3.26 -18.33 -3.91
CA ALA A 218 4.31 -19.21 -3.40
C ALA A 218 5.66 -18.49 -3.51
N ASP A 219 6.46 -18.47 -2.45
CA ASP A 219 7.67 -17.64 -2.40
C ASP A 219 8.71 -18.03 -3.47
N ARG A 220 8.75 -19.31 -3.91
CA ARG A 220 9.74 -19.81 -4.90
C ARG A 220 9.32 -21.02 -5.76
N ALA A 221 8.11 -21.55 -5.61
CA ALA A 221 7.86 -22.96 -5.97
C ALA A 221 7.20 -23.23 -7.33
N PHE A 222 6.50 -22.25 -7.92
CA PHE A 222 5.81 -22.46 -9.18
C PHE A 222 6.04 -21.29 -10.14
N PRO A 223 6.57 -21.53 -11.35
CA PRO A 223 6.40 -20.60 -12.44
C PRO A 223 4.92 -20.62 -12.82
N THR A 224 4.11 -19.83 -12.12
CA THR A 224 2.92 -19.29 -12.79
C THR A 224 3.49 -18.47 -13.95
N PRO A 225 2.95 -18.53 -15.18
CA PRO A 225 3.38 -17.61 -16.23
C PRO A 225 3.39 -16.22 -15.61
N GLN A 226 4.57 -15.59 -15.54
CA GLN A 226 4.74 -14.25 -14.99
C GLN A 226 4.09 -13.29 -15.98
N LEU A 227 2.75 -13.28 -16.00
CA LEU A 227 1.98 -12.28 -16.69
C LEU A 227 2.28 -10.96 -15.99
N PRO A 228 2.67 -9.92 -16.75
CA PRO A 228 3.02 -8.65 -16.17
C PRO A 228 1.90 -8.15 -15.27
N THR A 229 2.25 -7.83 -14.04
CA THR A 229 1.32 -7.34 -13.05
C THR A 229 1.31 -5.81 -13.06
N PRO A 230 0.17 -5.16 -12.77
CA PRO A 230 0.16 -3.72 -12.50
C PRO A 230 1.21 -3.29 -11.46
N ALA A 231 1.45 -4.11 -10.43
CA ALA A 231 2.44 -3.85 -9.39
C ALA A 231 3.89 -3.81 -9.94
N ASP A 232 4.23 -4.66 -10.91
CA ASP A 232 5.59 -4.74 -11.50
C ASP A 232 6.01 -3.39 -12.10
N ALA A 233 5.07 -2.70 -12.76
CA ALA A 233 5.33 -1.41 -13.38
C ALA A 233 5.68 -0.32 -12.34
N THR A 234 5.06 -0.37 -11.17
CA THR A 234 5.29 0.62 -10.12
C THR A 234 6.69 0.51 -9.49
N VAL A 235 7.33 -0.67 -9.57
CA VAL A 235 8.63 -0.95 -8.93
C VAL A 235 9.79 -1.05 -9.92
N ALA A 236 9.55 -0.83 -11.21
CA ALA A 236 10.58 -0.91 -12.23
C ALA A 236 11.75 0.06 -11.92
N GLY A 237 12.99 -0.41 -11.88
CA GLY A 237 14.16 0.41 -11.50
C GLY A 237 14.26 0.76 -10.01
N LEU A 238 13.43 0.12 -9.16
CA LEU A 238 13.55 0.18 -7.71
C LEU A 238 14.09 -1.15 -7.17
N ARG A 239 14.99 -1.04 -6.19
CA ARG A 239 15.51 -2.14 -5.39
C ARG A 239 14.68 -2.36 -4.14
N GLU A 240 14.35 -3.61 -3.87
CA GLU A 240 13.87 -4.03 -2.57
C GLU A 240 15.03 -4.16 -1.58
N ILE A 241 15.00 -3.37 -0.50
CA ILE A 241 15.97 -3.39 0.58
C ILE A 241 15.27 -3.86 1.85
N THR A 242 15.69 -5.02 2.34
CA THR A 242 15.25 -5.53 3.63
C THR A 242 16.26 -5.15 4.72
N THR A 243 15.74 -4.61 5.82
CA THR A 243 16.45 -4.47 7.09
C THR A 243 15.83 -5.39 8.14
N GLY A 244 16.64 -5.88 9.08
CA GLY A 244 16.21 -6.84 10.11
C GLY A 244 16.14 -8.30 9.63
N PHE A 245 15.45 -9.14 10.40
CA PHE A 245 15.43 -10.59 10.18
C PHE A 245 14.02 -11.08 9.80
N HIS A 246 13.80 -11.43 8.52
CA HIS A 246 12.57 -12.09 8.07
C HIS A 246 12.52 -13.58 8.42
N ARG A 247 13.68 -14.22 8.67
CA ARG A 247 13.82 -15.70 8.64
C ARG A 247 13.00 -16.44 9.71
N ASP A 248 12.59 -15.78 10.79
CA ASP A 248 12.03 -16.47 11.97
C ASP A 248 10.51 -16.35 12.14
N ARG A 249 9.80 -15.64 11.26
CA ARG A 249 8.34 -15.48 11.38
C ARG A 249 7.65 -15.89 10.10
N GLY A 250 7.01 -17.06 10.12
CA GLY A 250 6.23 -17.62 9.02
C GLY A 250 5.16 -16.65 8.50
N ARG A 251 4.53 -16.99 7.38
CA ARG A 251 3.54 -16.14 6.70
C ARG A 251 2.40 -15.68 7.61
N LEU A 252 1.98 -14.42 7.47
CA LEU A 252 0.78 -13.90 8.13
C LEU A 252 -0.46 -14.17 7.25
N VAL A 253 -1.49 -14.75 7.84
CA VAL A 253 -2.81 -14.93 7.22
C VAL A 253 -3.78 -14.03 7.97
N VAL A 254 -4.31 -13.02 7.28
CA VAL A 254 -5.36 -12.15 7.80
C VAL A 254 -6.71 -12.69 7.33
N LEU A 255 -7.56 -13.02 8.29
CA LEU A 255 -8.91 -13.51 8.06
C LEU A 255 -9.91 -12.37 8.24
N GLY A 256 -11.02 -12.43 7.51
CA GLY A 256 -12.11 -11.47 7.67
C GLY A 256 -12.43 -10.72 6.38
N ARG A 257 -13.56 -10.01 6.39
CA ARG A 257 -14.19 -9.42 5.19
C ARG A 257 -14.39 -7.91 5.32
N THR A 258 -13.81 -7.29 6.33
CA THR A 258 -13.93 -5.85 6.56
C THR A 258 -12.82 -5.09 5.84
N ALA A 259 -13.02 -3.79 5.67
CA ALA A 259 -11.98 -2.92 5.11
C ALA A 259 -10.71 -2.94 5.98
N ASP A 260 -10.87 -3.03 7.30
CA ASP A 260 -9.75 -3.01 8.24
C ASP A 260 -8.90 -4.30 8.17
N ASP A 261 -9.52 -5.47 7.94
CA ASP A 261 -8.77 -6.72 7.72
C ASP A 261 -7.93 -6.63 6.43
N PHE A 262 -8.52 -6.09 5.36
CA PHE A 262 -7.82 -5.86 4.10
C PHE A 262 -6.67 -4.87 4.27
N ALA A 263 -6.91 -3.74 4.95
CA ALA A 263 -5.91 -2.70 5.20
C ALA A 263 -4.74 -3.22 6.04
N LEU A 264 -5.01 -4.00 7.09
CA LEU A 264 -3.99 -4.66 7.89
C LEU A 264 -3.12 -5.59 7.04
N ALA A 265 -3.76 -6.41 6.19
CA ALA A 265 -3.05 -7.32 5.31
C ALA A 265 -2.19 -6.58 4.29
N LEU A 266 -2.75 -5.56 3.63
CA LEU A 266 -2.07 -4.75 2.63
C LEU A 266 -0.83 -4.08 3.24
N ALA A 267 -0.99 -3.40 4.38
CA ALA A 267 0.12 -2.77 5.09
C ALA A 267 1.20 -3.78 5.49
N TRP A 268 0.84 -4.93 6.07
CA TRP A 268 1.84 -5.95 6.42
C TRP A 268 2.57 -6.50 5.19
N GLY A 269 1.84 -6.84 4.13
CA GLY A 269 2.39 -7.38 2.90
C GLY A 269 3.38 -6.45 2.22
N HIS A 270 3.16 -5.14 2.37
CA HIS A 270 3.95 -4.13 1.68
C HIS A 270 5.26 -3.79 2.37
N PHE A 271 5.39 -3.88 3.70
CA PHE A 271 6.67 -3.56 4.35
C PHE A 271 7.17 -4.56 5.39
N ALA A 272 6.34 -5.46 5.92
CA ALA A 272 6.73 -6.34 7.02
C ALA A 272 7.12 -7.75 6.57
N GLY A 273 6.46 -8.29 5.54
CA GLY A 273 6.80 -9.58 4.95
C GLY A 273 5.61 -10.34 4.37
N PRO A 274 5.75 -11.65 4.10
CA PRO A 274 4.74 -12.44 3.41
C PRO A 274 3.40 -12.43 4.13
N VAL A 275 2.35 -12.09 3.38
CA VAL A 275 0.97 -12.01 3.86
C VAL A 275 0.03 -12.74 2.91
N VAL A 276 -1.12 -13.15 3.42
CA VAL A 276 -2.30 -13.54 2.65
C VAL A 276 -3.51 -12.94 3.33
N TRP A 277 -4.40 -12.33 2.56
CA TRP A 277 -5.74 -11.99 3.04
C TRP A 277 -6.76 -12.98 2.49
N LEU A 278 -7.53 -13.61 3.38
CA LEU A 278 -8.57 -14.57 3.01
C LEU A 278 -9.96 -14.03 3.37
N PRO A 279 -10.66 -13.38 2.41
CA PRO A 279 -11.99 -12.84 2.65
C PRO A 279 -13.10 -13.88 2.44
N VAL A 280 -12.92 -15.07 3.01
CA VAL A 280 -13.85 -16.19 2.84
C VAL A 280 -14.60 -16.57 4.12
N THR A 281 -15.75 -17.19 3.94
CA THR A 281 -16.56 -17.78 5.01
C THR A 281 -16.57 -19.30 4.96
N ARG A 282 -16.98 -19.96 6.05
CA ARG A 282 -17.10 -21.43 6.11
C ARG A 282 -18.04 -22.03 5.07
N SER A 283 -19.00 -21.25 4.57
CA SER A 283 -19.93 -21.67 3.53
C SER A 283 -19.30 -21.76 2.13
N GLN A 284 -18.12 -21.17 1.90
CA GLN A 284 -17.45 -21.17 0.60
C GLN A 284 -16.51 -22.38 0.45
N THR A 285 -17.02 -23.59 0.68
CA THR A 285 -16.25 -24.84 0.78
C THR A 285 -15.31 -25.11 -0.38
N THR A 286 -15.74 -24.78 -1.60
CA THR A 286 -14.92 -24.90 -2.82
C THR A 286 -13.66 -24.05 -2.76
N TRP A 287 -13.79 -22.79 -2.34
CA TRP A 287 -12.66 -21.88 -2.17
C TRP A 287 -11.77 -22.31 -1.00
N LEU A 288 -12.35 -22.83 0.07
CA LEU A 288 -11.58 -23.35 1.21
C LEU A 288 -10.62 -24.47 0.77
N ALA A 289 -11.04 -25.39 -0.08
CA ALA A 289 -10.18 -26.47 -0.56
C ALA A 289 -9.00 -25.95 -1.40
N ASP A 290 -9.27 -24.99 -2.28
CA ASP A 290 -8.25 -24.38 -3.13
C ASP A 290 -7.24 -23.54 -2.32
N PHE A 291 -7.72 -22.72 -1.38
CA PHE A 291 -6.85 -21.94 -0.49
C PHE A 291 -6.09 -22.80 0.51
N GLY A 292 -6.71 -23.85 1.05
CA GLY A 292 -6.04 -24.80 1.94
C GLY A 292 -4.83 -25.45 1.26
N ARG A 293 -5.01 -25.91 0.02
CA ARG A 293 -3.93 -26.48 -0.81
C ARG A 293 -2.81 -25.47 -1.07
N ALA A 294 -3.16 -24.23 -1.44
CA ALA A 294 -2.17 -23.20 -1.72
C ALA A 294 -1.39 -22.81 -0.46
N LEU A 295 -2.07 -22.72 0.69
CA LEU A 295 -1.44 -22.45 1.98
C LEU A 295 -0.53 -23.60 2.44
N ASP A 296 -0.94 -24.86 2.30
CA ASP A 296 -0.08 -26.00 2.65
C ASP A 296 1.18 -26.01 1.82
N MET A 297 1.04 -25.71 0.54
CA MET A 297 2.17 -25.64 -0.37
C MET A 297 3.12 -24.52 0.04
N ALA A 298 2.63 -23.31 0.29
CA ALA A 298 3.44 -22.20 0.78
C ALA A 298 4.11 -22.53 2.13
N ARG A 299 3.39 -23.23 3.03
CA ARG A 299 3.89 -23.65 4.33
C ARG A 299 5.06 -24.63 4.21
N ARG A 300 5.01 -25.61 3.30
CA ARG A 300 6.07 -26.65 3.15
C ARG A 300 7.46 -26.07 2.82
N TYR A 301 7.52 -24.85 2.30
CA TYR A 301 8.78 -24.17 2.02
C TYR A 301 9.30 -23.32 3.20
N GLY A 302 8.51 -23.18 4.28
CA GLY A 302 8.88 -22.47 5.50
C GLY A 302 9.00 -23.40 6.71
N SER A 303 9.91 -23.09 7.63
CA SER A 303 10.07 -23.82 8.89
C SER A 303 9.16 -23.32 10.02
N ALA A 304 8.59 -22.11 9.88
CA ALA A 304 7.78 -21.46 10.91
C ALA A 304 6.27 -21.70 10.69
N PRO A 305 5.48 -21.76 11.78
CA PRO A 305 4.03 -21.91 11.68
C PRO A 305 3.38 -20.72 10.98
N ILE A 306 2.19 -20.96 10.41
CA ILE A 306 1.35 -19.91 9.84
C ILE A 306 0.86 -19.03 10.99
N ARG A 307 1.05 -17.71 10.89
CA ARG A 307 0.48 -16.77 11.87
C ARG A 307 -0.90 -16.35 11.38
N VAL A 308 -1.91 -16.42 12.23
CA VAL A 308 -3.29 -16.08 11.87
C VAL A 308 -3.73 -14.87 12.67
N THR A 309 -4.37 -13.90 12.03
CA THR A 309 -4.90 -12.71 12.71
C THR A 309 -6.19 -12.23 12.05
N SER A 310 -6.91 -11.35 12.73
CA SER A 310 -8.08 -10.64 12.21
C SER A 310 -8.38 -9.47 13.14
N VAL A 311 -8.85 -8.36 12.58
CA VAL A 311 -9.37 -7.22 13.38
C VAL A 311 -10.89 -7.31 13.55
N SER A 312 -11.58 -8.07 12.70
CA SER A 312 -13.05 -8.19 12.73
C SER A 312 -13.56 -9.49 13.32
N LEU A 313 -12.73 -10.54 13.39
CA LEU A 313 -13.09 -11.85 13.90
C LEU A 313 -12.43 -12.13 15.25
N SER A 314 -13.17 -12.77 16.16
CA SER A 314 -12.61 -13.30 17.39
C SER A 314 -11.69 -14.50 17.11
N ILE A 315 -10.78 -14.80 18.04
CA ILE A 315 -9.89 -15.97 17.99
C ILE A 315 -10.65 -17.26 17.65
N THR A 316 -11.77 -17.53 18.33
CA THR A 316 -12.60 -18.73 18.08
C THR A 316 -13.16 -18.78 16.66
N ARG A 317 -13.49 -17.62 16.06
CA ARG A 317 -13.99 -17.55 14.68
C ARG A 317 -12.86 -17.80 13.68
N CYS A 318 -11.69 -17.23 13.93
CA CYS A 318 -10.46 -17.48 13.16
C CYS A 318 -10.09 -18.96 13.19
N ASP A 319 -9.98 -19.55 14.37
CA ASP A 319 -9.61 -20.95 14.55
C ASP A 319 -10.54 -21.85 13.78
N ALA A 320 -11.85 -21.73 13.98
CA ALA A 320 -12.75 -22.65 13.29
C ALA A 320 -12.94 -22.32 11.78
N LEU A 321 -12.45 -21.18 11.25
CA LEU A 321 -12.26 -20.99 9.81
C LEU A 321 -11.01 -21.74 9.31
N MET A 322 -9.90 -21.68 10.06
CA MET A 322 -8.70 -22.47 9.77
C MET A 322 -8.93 -23.98 9.90
N SER A 323 -9.71 -24.42 10.89
CA SER A 323 -10.15 -25.80 11.01
C SER A 323 -11.02 -26.22 9.82
N ALA A 324 -11.88 -25.33 9.30
CA ALA A 324 -12.65 -25.61 8.10
C ALA A 324 -11.77 -25.73 6.84
N LEU A 325 -10.73 -24.90 6.70
CA LEU A 325 -9.70 -25.05 5.66
C LEU A 325 -8.99 -26.41 5.78
N ARG A 326 -8.57 -26.77 7.00
CA ARG A 326 -7.92 -28.06 7.29
C ARG A 326 -8.81 -29.26 7.01
N ALA A 327 -10.09 -29.18 7.35
CA ALA A 327 -11.08 -30.24 7.14
C ALA A 327 -11.27 -30.61 5.65
N THR A 328 -10.83 -29.76 4.72
CA THR A 328 -10.79 -30.11 3.28
C THR A 328 -9.74 -31.16 2.92
N GLY A 329 -8.86 -31.52 3.87
CA GLY A 329 -7.75 -32.46 3.65
C GLY A 329 -6.60 -31.87 2.83
N ARG A 330 -6.56 -30.54 2.68
CA ARG A 330 -5.59 -29.84 1.84
C ARG A 330 -4.61 -28.96 2.61
N LEU A 331 -4.72 -28.86 3.94
CA LEU A 331 -3.83 -28.07 4.81
C LEU A 331 -3.30 -28.90 5.98
N GLY A 332 -2.02 -29.24 5.96
CA GLY A 332 -1.40 -30.18 6.91
C GLY A 332 -1.92 -31.61 6.80
N SER A 333 -1.29 -32.54 7.52
CA SER A 333 -1.79 -33.92 7.62
C SER A 333 -2.76 -34.06 8.80
N VAL A 334 -3.72 -34.99 8.69
CA VAL A 334 -4.57 -35.35 9.84
C VAL A 334 -3.70 -36.00 10.91
N GLY A 335 -3.78 -35.53 12.16
CA GLY A 335 -2.98 -36.03 13.30
C GLY A 335 -1.71 -35.22 13.61
N GLU A 336 -1.28 -34.31 12.72
CA GLU A 336 -0.24 -33.33 13.04
C GLU A 336 -0.77 -32.23 13.98
N PRO A 337 0.09 -31.57 14.79
CA PRO A 337 -0.27 -30.32 15.47
C PRO A 337 -0.85 -29.30 14.48
N GLU A 338 -1.65 -28.37 14.98
CA GLU A 338 -2.16 -27.29 14.14
C GLU A 338 -1.00 -26.50 13.53
N PRO A 339 -0.96 -26.37 12.19
CA PRO A 339 0.15 -25.68 11.52
C PRO A 339 0.05 -24.16 11.61
N TRP A 340 -0.84 -23.63 12.45
CA TRP A 340 -1.04 -22.20 12.65
C TRP A 340 -1.08 -21.82 14.13
N VAL A 341 -0.80 -20.54 14.39
CA VAL A 341 -0.90 -19.91 15.70
C VAL A 341 -1.62 -18.58 15.53
N TYR A 342 -2.61 -18.31 16.37
CA TYR A 342 -3.27 -17.01 16.40
C TYR A 342 -2.33 -15.94 17.00
N VAL A 343 -2.31 -14.76 16.38
CA VAL A 343 -1.59 -13.59 16.86
C VAL A 343 -2.57 -12.42 16.93
N ASP A 344 -2.62 -11.78 18.09
CA ASP A 344 -3.43 -10.59 18.30
C ASP A 344 -2.99 -9.47 17.32
N PRO A 345 -3.92 -8.82 16.59
CA PRO A 345 -3.58 -7.76 15.64
C PRO A 345 -2.85 -6.57 16.28
N PHE A 346 -3.03 -6.32 17.59
CA PHE A 346 -2.30 -5.33 18.38
C PHE A 346 -0.87 -5.76 18.74
N ALA A 347 -0.58 -7.06 18.72
CA ALA A 347 0.73 -7.63 18.98
C ALA A 347 1.58 -7.86 17.70
N LEU A 348 1.05 -7.53 16.52
CA LEU A 348 1.80 -7.60 15.27
C LEU A 348 2.91 -6.55 15.25
N ASP A 349 4.14 -6.97 15.52
CA ASP A 349 5.32 -6.10 15.41
C ASP A 349 6.25 -6.64 14.31
N PRO A 350 6.55 -5.85 13.28
CA PRO A 350 7.49 -6.25 12.24
C PRO A 350 8.93 -6.27 12.79
N THR A 351 9.58 -7.43 12.75
CA THR A 351 11.01 -7.60 13.10
C THR A 351 11.95 -7.32 11.93
N ALA A 352 11.36 -7.12 10.75
CA ALA A 352 12.03 -6.77 9.53
C ALA A 352 11.18 -5.76 8.78
N ARG A 353 11.85 -4.89 8.06
CA ARG A 353 11.24 -3.85 7.24
C ARG A 353 11.79 -3.95 5.84
N THR A 354 10.91 -3.90 4.87
CA THR A 354 11.23 -3.84 3.46
C THR A 354 10.87 -2.46 2.91
N ASP A 355 11.85 -1.82 2.29
CA ASP A 355 11.69 -0.55 1.60
C ASP A 355 12.07 -0.68 0.12
N LEU A 356 11.52 0.21 -0.72
CA LEU A 356 11.95 0.37 -2.11
C LEU A 356 12.89 1.57 -2.23
N ARG A 357 14.05 1.37 -2.82
CA ARG A 357 15.06 2.40 -3.09
C ARG A 357 15.34 2.48 -4.58
N LEU A 358 15.79 3.62 -5.10
CA LEU A 358 16.25 3.71 -6.47
C LEU A 358 17.52 2.85 -6.64
N ASP A 359 17.52 1.95 -7.62
CA ASP A 359 18.55 0.91 -7.79
C ASP A 359 19.99 1.45 -7.86
N GLU A 360 20.16 2.61 -8.47
CA GLU A 360 21.45 3.27 -8.69
C GLU A 360 21.93 4.13 -7.52
N ARG A 361 21.06 4.50 -6.56
CA ARG A 361 21.35 5.50 -5.52
C ARG A 361 20.84 5.08 -4.13
N TRP A 362 21.16 3.88 -3.65
CA TRP A 362 20.61 3.34 -2.38
C TRP A 362 21.56 3.26 -1.17
N ASP A 363 22.89 3.34 -1.33
CA ASP A 363 23.88 3.40 -0.22
C ASP A 363 25.00 4.39 -0.56
N GLN A 364 24.64 5.66 -0.72
CA GLN A 364 25.63 6.73 -0.92
C GLN A 364 26.08 7.26 0.43
N ARG A 365 27.39 7.33 0.64
CA ARG A 365 27.95 7.75 1.93
C ARG A 365 28.60 9.11 1.84
N PHE A 366 28.25 9.97 2.79
CA PHE A 366 28.78 11.32 2.92
C PHE A 366 29.33 11.53 4.33
N ALA A 367 30.44 12.27 4.42
CA ALA A 367 30.88 12.86 5.69
C ALA A 367 30.39 14.31 5.70
N LEU A 368 29.35 14.59 6.50
CA LEU A 368 28.74 15.92 6.56
C LEU A 368 29.26 16.69 7.79
N PRO A 369 29.69 17.95 7.62
CA PRO A 369 29.98 18.81 8.76
C PRO A 369 28.72 19.00 9.60
N SER A 370 28.81 18.69 10.89
CA SER A 370 27.69 18.77 11.82
C SER A 370 28.10 19.40 13.14
N SER A 371 27.13 20.01 13.80
CA SER A 371 27.20 20.43 15.19
C SER A 371 26.19 19.63 16.00
N ARG A 372 26.57 19.20 17.20
CA ARG A 372 25.64 18.58 18.15
C ARG A 372 25.23 19.60 19.20
N ASP A 373 23.94 19.70 19.48
CA ASP A 373 23.45 20.54 20.58
C ASP A 373 23.51 19.81 21.93
N GLU A 374 23.22 20.53 23.02
CA GLU A 374 23.23 19.99 24.39
C GLU A 374 22.16 18.91 24.62
N ALA A 375 21.09 18.89 23.80
CA ALA A 375 20.06 17.86 23.81
C ALA A 375 20.47 16.60 23.03
N GLY A 376 21.65 16.61 22.40
CA GLY A 376 22.19 15.50 21.63
C GLY A 376 21.69 15.43 20.19
N ALA A 377 20.91 16.41 19.74
CA ALA A 377 20.45 16.50 18.37
C ALA A 377 21.60 16.97 17.46
N ASN A 378 21.73 16.30 16.32
CA ASN A 378 22.69 16.69 15.30
C ASN A 378 22.06 17.75 14.38
N SER A 379 22.87 18.68 13.91
CA SER A 379 22.49 19.66 12.91
C SER A 379 23.60 19.78 11.89
N MET A 380 23.24 19.77 10.61
CA MET A 380 24.19 20.00 9.55
C MET A 380 24.64 21.47 9.56
N ALA A 381 25.95 21.69 9.45
CA ALA A 381 26.52 23.03 9.32
C ALA A 381 26.52 23.52 7.86
N THR A 382 26.22 22.64 6.90
CA THR A 382 26.15 22.94 5.46
C THR A 382 24.82 22.46 4.88
N ARG A 383 24.46 22.95 3.69
CA ARG A 383 23.33 22.42 2.92
C ARG A 383 23.58 20.97 2.51
N PHE A 384 22.51 20.20 2.39
CA PHE A 384 22.58 18.83 1.90
C PHE A 384 22.84 18.83 0.38
N PRO A 385 23.72 17.95 -0.15
CA PRO A 385 23.96 17.87 -1.59
C PRO A 385 22.67 17.56 -2.35
N LEU A 386 22.45 18.20 -3.51
CA LEU A 386 21.32 17.86 -4.37
C LEU A 386 21.47 16.41 -4.86
N MET A 387 20.42 15.62 -4.68
CA MET A 387 20.38 14.21 -5.05
C MET A 387 19.32 13.98 -6.12
N ARG A 388 19.72 13.37 -7.23
CA ARG A 388 18.82 13.07 -8.35
C ARG A 388 19.19 11.74 -9.02
N PRO A 389 18.25 11.12 -9.76
CA PRO A 389 18.57 10.02 -10.68
C PRO A 389 19.69 10.38 -11.65
N VAL A 390 20.48 9.40 -12.06
CA VAL A 390 21.64 9.56 -12.95
C VAL A 390 21.20 9.92 -14.37
N ASP A 391 20.06 9.40 -14.82
CA ASP A 391 19.52 9.63 -16.16
C ASP A 391 19.03 11.06 -16.41
N GLY A 392 18.95 11.89 -15.36
CA GLY A 392 18.56 13.29 -15.46
C GLY A 392 17.15 13.49 -16.00
N SER A 393 16.28 12.45 -15.93
CA SER A 393 14.86 12.58 -16.18
C SER A 393 14.27 13.55 -15.15
N GLY A 394 14.15 14.82 -15.56
CA GLY A 394 13.90 15.95 -14.69
C GLY A 394 12.58 15.86 -13.92
N HIS A 395 12.55 16.56 -12.79
CA HIS A 395 11.36 16.90 -11.99
C HIS A 395 10.59 15.75 -11.34
N ASP A 396 11.18 14.56 -11.23
CA ASP A 396 10.61 13.53 -10.38
C ASP A 396 10.92 13.88 -8.89
N HIS A 397 9.88 14.14 -8.10
CA HIS A 397 9.90 14.30 -6.64
C HIS A 397 10.42 13.04 -5.89
N TRP A 398 11.70 12.73 -6.03
CA TRP A 398 12.36 11.68 -5.25
C TRP A 398 12.56 12.14 -3.80
N LEU A 399 12.35 11.21 -2.87
CA LEU A 399 12.64 11.44 -1.46
C LEU A 399 14.05 10.96 -1.15
N VAL A 400 14.77 11.77 -0.38
CA VAL A 400 16.10 11.43 0.15
C VAL A 400 15.93 10.98 1.60
N ASP A 401 16.21 9.70 1.88
CA ASP A 401 16.36 9.27 3.27
C ASP A 401 17.83 9.34 3.68
N VAL A 402 18.09 9.88 4.86
CA VAL A 402 19.43 10.05 5.44
C VAL A 402 19.51 9.30 6.76
N VAL A 403 20.50 8.41 6.90
CA VAL A 403 20.73 7.61 8.11
C VAL A 403 22.14 7.88 8.62
N ALA A 404 22.29 8.33 9.87
CA ALA A 404 23.61 8.55 10.47
C ALA A 404 24.21 7.25 11.04
N ASP A 405 25.48 6.97 10.75
CA ASP A 405 26.19 5.72 11.11
C ASP A 405 26.28 5.45 12.63
N SER A 406 26.02 6.46 13.47
CA SER A 406 26.17 6.38 14.94
C SER A 406 24.85 6.15 15.69
N ALA A 407 23.73 5.97 15.00
CA ALA A 407 22.45 5.62 15.60
C ALA A 407 22.00 4.23 15.12
N PRO A 408 21.77 3.24 16.02
CA PRO A 408 20.99 2.08 15.62
C PRO A 408 19.64 2.56 15.07
N ILE A 409 19.05 1.82 14.12
CA ILE A 409 17.73 2.09 13.55
C ILE A 409 16.68 2.01 14.67
N LEU A 410 16.58 3.09 15.43
CA LEU A 410 15.60 3.35 16.46
C LEU A 410 14.92 4.63 16.01
N SER A 411 13.59 4.59 15.94
CA SER A 411 12.77 5.76 15.70
C SER A 411 13.08 6.81 16.77
N PHE A 412 13.94 7.77 16.48
CA PHE A 412 14.16 8.93 17.34
C PHE A 412 14.15 10.21 16.52
N ALA A 413 13.69 11.26 17.18
CA ALA A 413 13.42 12.59 16.67
C ALA A 413 14.45 13.03 15.62
N GLY A 414 13.97 13.20 14.39
CA GLY A 414 14.77 13.53 13.23
C GLY A 414 15.52 14.84 13.36
N PHE A 415 16.46 15.06 12.44
CA PHE A 415 16.98 16.40 12.18
C PHE A 415 15.77 17.34 11.91
N PRO A 416 15.77 18.57 12.43
CA PRO A 416 14.72 19.53 12.12
C PRO A 416 14.60 19.67 10.59
N ILE A 417 13.40 19.51 10.05
CA ILE A 417 13.14 19.54 8.59
C ILE A 417 13.68 20.83 7.94
N GLU A 418 13.66 21.92 8.70
CA GLU A 418 14.19 23.24 8.38
C GLU A 418 15.71 23.23 8.06
N ARG A 419 16.45 22.25 8.58
CA ARG A 419 17.91 22.10 8.39
C ARG A 419 18.28 21.03 7.37
N LEU A 420 17.30 20.31 6.82
CA LEU A 420 17.47 19.33 5.76
C LEU A 420 16.93 19.81 4.40
N LEU A 421 16.75 21.12 4.22
CA LEU A 421 16.25 21.68 2.98
C LEU A 421 17.36 21.67 1.91
N ALA A 422 16.99 21.24 0.70
CA ALA A 422 17.70 21.62 -0.52
C ALA A 422 17.79 23.16 -0.61
N PRO A 423 18.72 23.73 -1.39
CA PRO A 423 18.74 25.17 -1.65
C PRO A 423 17.33 25.71 -1.98
N GLU A 424 16.96 26.93 -1.56
CA GLU A 424 15.61 27.52 -1.83
C GLU A 424 15.19 27.46 -3.30
N GLN A 425 16.17 27.39 -4.19
CA GLN A 425 16.02 27.26 -5.65
C GLN A 425 15.46 25.88 -6.06
N ASP A 426 15.66 24.86 -5.24
CA ASP A 426 15.39 23.43 -5.52
C ASP A 426 14.50 22.77 -4.44
N ARG A 427 13.80 23.56 -3.61
CA ARG A 427 13.02 23.07 -2.45
C ARG A 427 11.96 22.00 -2.78
N TRP A 428 11.58 21.90 -4.06
CA TRP A 428 10.60 20.93 -4.55
C TRP A 428 11.23 19.70 -5.19
N GLU A 429 12.55 19.69 -5.43
CA GLU A 429 13.27 18.61 -6.13
C GLU A 429 13.81 17.53 -5.16
N THR A 430 13.95 17.85 -3.88
CA THR A 430 14.50 16.93 -2.87
C THR A 430 13.83 17.18 -1.53
N LEU A 431 12.94 16.26 -1.13
CA LEU A 431 12.36 16.20 0.21
C LEU A 431 13.18 15.22 1.04
N VAL A 432 13.72 15.68 2.17
CA VAL A 432 14.62 14.89 3.01
C VAL A 432 13.88 14.35 4.24
N ARG A 433 14.05 13.06 4.52
CA ARG A 433 13.56 12.38 5.73
C ARG A 433 14.75 11.83 6.51
N ALA A 434 14.76 12.02 7.82
CA ALA A 434 15.80 11.55 8.73
C ALA A 434 15.27 10.62 9.82
#